data_AF-A0A7M7NN82-F1
#
_entry.id   AF-A0A7M7NN82-F1
#
_cell.length_a   1.000
_cell.length_b   1.000
_cell.length_c   1.000
_cell.angle_alpha   90.00
_cell.angle_beta   90.00
_cell.angle_gamma   90.00
#
_symmetry.space_group_name_H-M   'P 1'
#
loop_
_entity.id
_entity.type
_entity.pdbx_description
1 polymer ?
#
loop_
_entity_poly.entity_id
_entity_poly.type
_entity_poly.pdbx_seq_one_letter_code
_entity_poly.pdbx_strand_id
1 'polypeptide(L)'
;MNSLLRERGLPQCFGYIIAGGDRALTHSVEAFEDSPGAGKDELIKVAKGKRKILFIGISCGLSAPFIAGQLHHCMSHLDTFLPVLLGFNTIHMVRDRTIEGWDHTLLTVTKHLMLLESSGQGYILNPIVGPEAITGSSRMKGGGVTKLILETCFLTALSYLSVSSDPKDNDEINADKDAANDSSKQEKLITSLFECYKQVWETSYPTSKEQLSKLIEQAGKSLLDNGHVYYAGWDTWGLLGLVDASECPPTFGSDFDDIRGFLKGGLAPLESFPQTMNAAVGQDPLEDETSLEFFKKSVLPSITAKDTVVFLVPSNDANIYHELNILLKSVMQKTQHIGVISSLLVDETQLDLKSCTVVPLGHLKEEMINKIQDGGLDSELGNVVVKSVSELALKSALNAISTGAHIAKGKVYQNYMVDLKLSNSKLLERGIGIVSRCAECSKEFARDAVMRAIYRTDDIASFRDTPVSSIIQTAGNVERVVPIAIILAIKGCTVREALDHQERAPVIRTSLLNLLQPPSTIS
;
A
#
# COMPACT_ATOMS: atom_id res chain seq x y z
N MET A 1 7.60 8.65 -13.12
CA MET A 1 8.77 8.41 -13.99
C MET A 1 8.45 8.42 -15.48
N ASN A 2 7.59 7.55 -16.03
CA ASN A 2 7.27 7.60 -17.48
C ASN A 2 6.69 8.94 -17.98
N SER A 3 5.86 9.63 -17.19
CA SER A 3 5.40 11.00 -17.53
C SER A 3 6.58 11.96 -17.69
N LEU A 4 7.46 11.98 -16.69
CA LEU A 4 8.68 12.80 -16.67
C LEU A 4 9.62 12.50 -17.84
N LEU A 5 9.82 11.21 -18.17
CA LEU A 5 10.61 10.83 -19.34
C LEU A 5 10.01 11.43 -20.62
N ARG A 6 8.69 11.31 -20.79
CA ARG A 6 7.97 11.87 -21.94
C ARG A 6 8.10 13.40 -22.02
N GLU A 7 7.97 14.09 -20.89
CA GLU A 7 8.14 15.54 -20.78
C GLU A 7 9.56 15.99 -21.18
N ARG A 8 10.58 15.19 -20.84
CA ARG A 8 11.98 15.40 -21.22
C ARG A 8 12.36 14.88 -22.61
N GLY A 9 11.41 14.39 -23.41
CA GLY A 9 11.69 13.80 -24.72
C GLY A 9 12.46 12.47 -24.68
N LEU A 10 12.54 11.82 -23.52
CA LEU A 10 13.22 10.54 -23.33
C LEU A 10 12.26 9.35 -23.55
N PRO A 11 12.79 8.19 -24.01
CA PRO A 11 11.98 7.00 -24.20
C PRO A 11 11.46 6.47 -22.86
N GLN A 12 10.18 6.16 -22.81
CA GLN A 12 9.56 5.54 -21.64
C GLN A 12 10.10 4.12 -21.44
N CYS A 13 10.70 3.88 -20.28
CA CYS A 13 11.41 2.63 -19.99
C CYS A 13 10.94 1.92 -18.71
N PHE A 14 9.94 2.44 -18.02
CA PHE A 14 9.38 1.81 -16.82
C PHE A 14 8.17 0.94 -17.16
N GLY A 15 8.15 -0.27 -16.63
CA GLY A 15 6.98 -1.15 -16.53
C GLY A 15 6.79 -1.59 -15.09
N TYR A 16 5.60 -2.10 -14.76
CA TYR A 16 5.33 -2.70 -13.45
C TYR A 16 4.76 -4.11 -13.64
N ILE A 17 4.89 -4.92 -12.59
CA ILE A 17 4.27 -6.23 -12.47
C ILE A 17 3.72 -6.31 -11.05
N ILE A 18 2.46 -6.67 -10.91
CA ILE A 18 1.80 -6.84 -9.62
C ILE A 18 1.07 -8.19 -9.58
N ALA A 19 1.15 -8.88 -8.45
CA ALA A 19 0.44 -10.14 -8.27
C ALA A 19 -1.07 -9.88 -8.37
N GLY A 20 -1.76 -10.63 -9.26
CA GLY A 20 -3.18 -10.44 -9.55
C GLY A 20 -3.50 -9.41 -10.65
N GLY A 21 -2.48 -8.80 -11.27
CA GLY A 21 -2.64 -7.82 -12.35
C GLY A 21 -3.30 -6.51 -11.89
N ASP A 22 -3.82 -5.72 -12.83
CA ASP A 22 -4.33 -4.37 -12.55
C ASP A 22 -5.50 -4.33 -11.57
N ARG A 23 -6.24 -5.43 -11.44
CA ARG A 23 -7.30 -5.57 -10.44
C ARG A 23 -6.75 -5.39 -9.00
N ALA A 24 -5.48 -5.70 -8.77
CA ALA A 24 -4.80 -5.51 -7.50
C ALA A 24 -4.66 -4.05 -7.07
N LEU A 25 -4.81 -3.10 -7.98
CA LEU A 25 -4.74 -1.66 -7.68
C LEU A 25 -6.00 -1.17 -6.94
N THR A 26 -7.12 -1.88 -7.09
CA THR A 26 -8.42 -1.44 -6.56
C THR A 26 -9.09 -2.48 -5.68
N HIS A 27 -8.65 -3.73 -5.75
CA HIS A 27 -9.15 -4.82 -4.95
C HIS A 27 -7.99 -5.61 -4.35
N SER A 28 -8.19 -6.09 -3.13
CA SER A 28 -7.25 -7.03 -2.53
C SER A 28 -7.30 -8.38 -3.25
N VAL A 29 -6.16 -8.83 -3.78
CA VAL A 29 -5.98 -10.10 -4.51
C VAL A 29 -4.73 -10.84 -4.00
N GLU A 30 -4.65 -11.02 -2.69
CA GLU A 30 -3.43 -11.51 -2.05
C GLU A 30 -3.02 -12.95 -2.39
N ALA A 31 -3.96 -13.81 -2.75
CA ALA A 31 -3.68 -15.23 -3.02
C ALA A 31 -2.68 -15.42 -4.17
N PHE A 32 -2.60 -14.47 -5.10
CA PHE A 32 -1.64 -14.52 -6.21
C PHE A 32 -0.18 -14.29 -5.76
N GLU A 33 0.05 -13.73 -4.57
CA GLU A 33 1.40 -13.51 -4.00
C GLU A 33 2.13 -14.85 -3.76
N ASP A 34 1.39 -15.95 -3.54
CA ASP A 34 1.95 -17.25 -3.19
C ASP A 34 2.43 -18.10 -4.39
N SER A 35 2.41 -17.58 -5.62
CA SER A 35 2.81 -18.30 -6.83
C SER A 35 4.12 -17.79 -7.45
N PRO A 36 5.26 -18.48 -7.24
CA PRO A 36 6.53 -18.17 -7.93
C PRO A 36 6.43 -18.30 -9.44
N GLY A 37 5.71 -19.32 -9.92
CA GLY A 37 5.51 -19.57 -11.35
C GLY A 37 4.79 -18.42 -12.04
N ALA A 38 3.70 -17.93 -11.45
CA ALA A 38 2.97 -16.78 -11.97
C ALA A 38 3.85 -15.51 -12.04
N GLY A 39 4.67 -15.29 -11.01
CA GLY A 39 5.63 -14.18 -11.00
C GLY A 39 6.63 -14.25 -12.14
N LYS A 40 7.23 -15.43 -12.34
CA LYS A 40 8.15 -15.71 -13.46
C LYS A 40 7.48 -15.49 -14.81
N ASP A 41 6.29 -16.04 -15.02
CA ASP A 41 5.62 -16.02 -16.32
C ASP A 41 5.25 -14.59 -16.74
N GLU A 42 4.78 -13.76 -15.80
CA GLU A 42 4.49 -12.35 -16.10
C GLU A 42 5.78 -11.55 -16.36
N LEU A 43 6.87 -11.84 -15.65
CA LEU A 43 8.17 -11.23 -15.93
C LEU A 43 8.66 -11.56 -17.34
N ILE A 44 8.59 -12.82 -17.76
CA ILE A 44 9.00 -13.25 -19.11
C ILE A 44 8.21 -12.50 -20.18
N LYS A 45 6.90 -12.32 -19.94
CA LYS A 45 6.01 -11.62 -20.86
C LYS A 45 6.36 -10.15 -21.00
N VAL A 46 6.59 -9.43 -19.90
CA VAL A 46 7.01 -8.01 -19.92
C VAL A 46 8.42 -7.84 -20.50
N ALA A 47 9.30 -8.81 -20.24
CA ALA A 47 10.68 -8.80 -20.72
C ALA A 47 10.82 -9.09 -22.22
N LYS A 48 9.75 -9.57 -22.89
CA LYS A 48 9.80 -10.01 -24.28
C LYS A 48 10.33 -8.91 -25.21
N GLY A 49 11.39 -9.22 -25.94
CA GLY A 49 12.01 -8.31 -26.91
C GLY A 49 12.94 -7.24 -26.31
N LYS A 50 13.15 -7.24 -24.99
CA LYS A 50 14.10 -6.35 -24.31
C LYS A 50 15.46 -7.03 -24.20
N ARG A 51 16.54 -6.24 -24.29
CA ARG A 51 17.93 -6.76 -24.24
C ARG A 51 18.60 -6.58 -22.88
N LYS A 52 18.23 -5.52 -22.16
CA LYS A 52 18.76 -5.17 -20.83
C LYS A 52 17.61 -4.71 -19.96
N ILE A 53 17.47 -5.32 -18.80
CA ILE A 53 16.36 -5.10 -17.88
C ILE A 53 16.93 -4.95 -16.47
N LEU A 54 16.69 -3.80 -15.85
CA LEU A 54 16.79 -3.66 -14.40
C LEU A 54 15.49 -4.18 -13.79
N PHE A 55 15.55 -5.31 -13.09
CA PHE A 55 14.39 -5.87 -12.40
C PHE A 55 14.49 -5.56 -10.90
N ILE A 56 13.49 -4.87 -10.36
CA ILE A 56 13.42 -4.55 -8.92
C ILE A 56 12.24 -5.30 -8.30
N GLY A 57 12.55 -6.38 -7.59
CA GLY A 57 11.57 -7.17 -6.83
C GLY A 57 11.33 -6.56 -5.46
N ILE A 58 10.09 -6.13 -5.18
CA ILE A 58 9.73 -5.46 -3.92
C ILE A 58 9.03 -6.45 -2.99
N SER A 59 9.62 -6.74 -1.83
CA SER A 59 9.00 -7.53 -0.77
C SER A 59 9.40 -6.99 0.60
N CYS A 60 8.55 -6.15 1.20
CA CYS A 60 8.83 -5.48 2.48
C CYS A 60 9.33 -6.45 3.56
N GLY A 61 8.62 -7.57 3.72
CA GLY A 61 8.95 -8.60 4.71
C GLY A 61 9.97 -9.64 4.24
N LEU A 62 10.47 -9.54 3.01
CA LEU A 62 11.22 -10.60 2.33
C LEU A 62 10.49 -11.93 2.53
N SER A 63 9.30 -12.03 1.95
CA SER A 63 8.44 -13.20 2.14
C SER A 63 7.62 -13.63 0.92
N ALA A 64 7.55 -12.83 -0.15
CA ALA A 64 6.62 -13.04 -1.26
C ALA A 64 7.13 -14.10 -2.26
N PRO A 65 6.48 -15.26 -2.40
CA PRO A 65 6.86 -16.27 -3.39
C PRO A 65 6.84 -15.78 -4.84
N PHE A 66 5.88 -14.91 -5.19
CA PHE A 66 5.79 -14.25 -6.50
C PHE A 66 7.09 -13.53 -6.88
N ILE A 67 7.67 -12.78 -5.95
CA ILE A 67 8.95 -12.08 -6.15
C ILE A 67 10.12 -13.07 -6.19
N ALA A 68 10.07 -14.14 -5.38
CA ALA A 68 11.09 -15.19 -5.37
C ALA A 68 11.27 -15.83 -6.76
N GLY A 69 10.16 -16.17 -7.42
CA GLY A 69 10.17 -16.77 -8.76
C GLY A 69 10.75 -15.83 -9.82
N GLN A 70 10.46 -14.53 -9.71
CA GLN A 70 11.02 -13.51 -10.60
C GLN A 70 12.53 -13.36 -10.43
N LEU A 71 13.01 -13.22 -9.19
CA LEU A 71 14.44 -13.12 -8.91
C LEU A 71 15.20 -14.37 -9.35
N HIS A 72 14.64 -15.55 -9.08
CA HIS A 72 15.23 -16.82 -9.53
C HIS A 72 15.38 -16.88 -11.06
N HIS A 73 14.38 -16.41 -11.80
CA HIS A 73 14.45 -16.31 -13.26
C HIS A 73 15.52 -15.32 -13.73
N CYS A 74 15.57 -14.12 -13.14
CA CYS A 74 16.57 -13.10 -13.46
C CYS A 74 18.01 -13.64 -13.26
N MET A 75 18.27 -14.31 -12.14
CA MET A 75 19.60 -14.87 -11.83
C MET A 75 20.03 -15.99 -12.78
N SER A 76 19.08 -16.60 -13.50
CA SER A 76 19.38 -17.59 -14.54
C SER A 76 19.67 -16.96 -15.92
N HIS A 77 19.48 -15.63 -16.06
CA HIS A 77 19.55 -14.90 -17.33
C HIS A 77 20.25 -13.53 -17.13
N LEU A 78 21.42 -13.54 -16.47
CA LEU A 78 22.19 -12.33 -16.11
C LEU A 78 22.74 -11.56 -17.33
N ASP A 79 22.73 -12.17 -18.51
CA ASP A 79 23.00 -11.49 -19.78
C ASP A 79 21.92 -10.46 -20.13
N THR A 80 20.68 -10.69 -19.68
CA THR A 80 19.51 -9.84 -19.93
C THR A 80 19.11 -9.04 -18.69
N PHE A 81 19.14 -9.64 -17.49
CA PHE A 81 18.61 -9.06 -16.27
C PHE A 81 19.68 -8.62 -15.28
N LEU A 82 19.44 -7.48 -14.65
CA LEU A 82 20.09 -7.05 -13.41
C LEU A 82 19.07 -7.14 -12.27
N PRO A 83 19.11 -8.19 -11.42
CA PRO A 83 18.17 -8.37 -10.32
C PRO A 83 18.49 -7.48 -9.11
N VAL A 84 17.48 -6.82 -8.58
CA VAL A 84 17.51 -6.07 -7.32
C VAL A 84 16.37 -6.54 -6.43
N LEU A 85 16.68 -6.85 -5.17
CA LEU A 85 15.67 -7.14 -4.14
C LEU A 85 15.56 -5.97 -3.18
N LEU A 86 14.37 -5.39 -3.07
CA LEU A 86 14.05 -4.33 -2.10
C LEU A 86 13.15 -4.88 -0.99
N GLY A 87 13.59 -4.78 0.26
CA GLY A 87 12.83 -5.16 1.44
C GLY A 87 13.35 -4.48 2.69
N PHE A 88 12.87 -4.84 3.89
CA PHE A 88 13.26 -4.15 5.13
C PHE A 88 13.60 -5.08 6.29
N ASN A 89 13.65 -6.38 6.01
CA ASN A 89 14.18 -7.38 6.93
C ASN A 89 15.65 -7.65 6.62
N THR A 90 16.39 -7.97 7.67
CA THR A 90 17.73 -8.52 7.53
C THR A 90 17.64 -9.92 6.92
N ILE A 91 18.68 -10.34 6.20
CA ILE A 91 18.68 -11.65 5.52
C ILE A 91 18.51 -12.81 6.52
N HIS A 92 19.05 -12.69 7.74
CA HIS A 92 18.89 -13.71 8.79
C HIS A 92 17.45 -13.84 9.31
N MET A 93 16.57 -12.86 9.04
CA MET A 93 15.15 -12.90 9.36
C MET A 93 14.29 -13.49 8.22
N VAL A 94 14.87 -13.72 7.04
CA VAL A 94 14.17 -14.36 5.92
C VAL A 94 13.86 -15.79 6.31
N ARG A 95 12.58 -16.14 6.31
CA ARG A 95 12.13 -17.46 6.77
C ARG A 95 12.49 -18.51 5.73
N ASP A 96 13.11 -19.59 6.18
CA ASP A 96 13.35 -20.78 5.35
C ASP A 96 12.08 -21.61 5.29
N ARG A 97 11.19 -21.27 4.35
CA ARG A 97 9.89 -21.91 4.20
C ARG A 97 9.77 -22.53 2.83
N THR A 98 9.37 -23.79 2.83
CA THR A 98 8.95 -24.48 1.62
C THR A 98 7.79 -23.73 0.99
N ILE A 99 7.90 -23.47 -0.30
CA ILE A 99 6.82 -22.90 -1.09
C ILE A 99 6.12 -24.06 -1.81
N GLU A 100 4.79 -24.10 -1.72
CA GLU A 100 4.01 -25.19 -2.29
C GLU A 100 4.26 -25.30 -3.81
N GLY A 101 4.60 -26.50 -4.28
CA GLY A 101 4.89 -26.74 -5.69
C GLY A 101 6.21 -26.12 -6.20
N TRP A 102 7.12 -25.69 -5.31
CA TRP A 102 8.41 -25.12 -5.69
C TRP A 102 9.56 -25.66 -4.84
N ASP A 103 10.70 -25.91 -5.48
CA ASP A 103 11.90 -26.55 -4.91
C ASP A 103 12.85 -25.55 -4.20
N HIS A 104 12.53 -24.26 -4.27
CA HIS A 104 13.31 -23.19 -3.65
C HIS A 104 12.52 -22.54 -2.51
N THR A 105 13.26 -21.96 -1.56
CA THR A 105 12.69 -21.03 -0.57
C THR A 105 13.13 -19.61 -0.90
N LEU A 106 12.44 -18.61 -0.39
CA LEU A 106 12.92 -17.24 -0.57
C LEU A 106 14.29 -17.03 0.09
N LEU A 107 14.62 -17.75 1.17
CA LEU A 107 15.93 -17.70 1.78
C LEU A 107 17.01 -18.21 0.82
N THR A 108 16.78 -19.33 0.12
CA THR A 108 17.76 -19.85 -0.85
C THR A 108 17.95 -18.88 -2.03
N VAL A 109 16.87 -18.28 -2.52
CA VAL A 109 16.92 -17.26 -3.58
C VAL A 109 17.68 -16.01 -3.12
N THR A 110 17.39 -15.53 -1.90
CA THR A 110 18.05 -14.34 -1.34
C THR A 110 19.55 -14.60 -1.13
N LYS A 111 19.93 -15.78 -0.62
CA LYS A 111 21.34 -16.17 -0.47
C LYS A 111 22.06 -16.22 -1.82
N HIS A 112 21.41 -16.71 -2.88
CA HIS A 112 21.99 -16.68 -4.21
C HIS A 112 22.23 -15.24 -4.69
N LEU A 113 21.25 -14.35 -4.50
CA LEU A 113 21.39 -12.93 -4.87
C LEU A 113 22.53 -12.23 -4.11
N MET A 114 22.75 -12.56 -2.83
CA MET A 114 23.90 -12.05 -2.07
C MET A 114 25.25 -12.43 -2.67
N LEU A 115 25.38 -13.62 -3.25
CA LEU A 115 26.64 -14.04 -3.88
C LEU A 115 26.93 -13.18 -5.12
N LEU A 116 25.89 -12.81 -5.87
CA LEU A 116 25.99 -11.95 -7.06
C LEU A 116 26.30 -10.49 -6.72
N GLU A 117 26.00 -10.03 -5.51
CA GLU A 117 26.32 -8.68 -5.05
C GLU A 117 27.84 -8.44 -5.04
N SER A 118 28.62 -9.45 -4.66
CA SER A 118 30.08 -9.37 -4.66
C SER A 118 30.70 -9.19 -6.05
N SER A 119 30.01 -9.62 -7.11
CA SER A 119 30.42 -9.48 -8.50
C SER A 119 29.70 -8.34 -9.24
N GLY A 120 28.84 -7.57 -8.54
CA GLY A 120 28.05 -6.49 -9.15
C GLY A 120 26.97 -6.97 -10.14
N GLN A 121 26.59 -8.25 -10.07
CA GLN A 121 25.59 -8.88 -10.96
C GLN A 121 24.19 -8.92 -10.36
N GLY A 122 24.00 -8.41 -9.14
CA GLY A 122 22.71 -8.26 -8.47
C GLY A 122 22.86 -7.44 -7.20
N TYR A 123 21.76 -6.94 -6.64
CA TYR A 123 21.80 -6.05 -5.46
C TYR A 123 20.69 -6.36 -4.46
N ILE A 124 20.97 -6.15 -3.17
CA ILE A 124 19.95 -6.20 -2.12
C ILE A 124 19.88 -4.83 -1.43
N LEU A 125 18.73 -4.17 -1.56
CA LEU A 125 18.42 -2.94 -0.85
C LEU A 125 17.54 -3.26 0.35
N ASN A 126 18.13 -3.41 1.53
CA ASN A 126 17.40 -3.80 2.74
C ASN A 126 17.66 -2.94 4.00
N PRO A 127 17.43 -1.61 3.93
CA PRO A 127 17.61 -0.75 5.10
C PRO A 127 16.68 -1.15 6.23
N ILE A 128 17.17 -1.07 7.47
CA ILE A 128 16.40 -1.41 8.66
C ILE A 128 15.50 -0.22 9.02
N VAL A 129 14.20 -0.37 8.79
CA VAL A 129 13.20 0.68 9.07
C VAL A 129 12.51 0.51 10.42
N GLY A 130 12.74 -0.61 11.11
CA GLY A 130 12.07 -0.98 12.37
C GLY A 130 10.62 -1.45 12.18
N PRO A 131 9.94 -1.89 13.26
CA PRO A 131 8.59 -2.45 13.18
C PRO A 131 7.54 -1.41 12.78
N GLU A 132 6.42 -1.90 12.25
CA GLU A 132 5.24 -1.09 11.98
C GLU A 132 4.51 -0.72 13.28
N ALA A 133 3.85 0.44 13.29
CA ALA A 133 3.01 0.86 14.43
C ALA A 133 1.84 -0.13 14.64
N ILE A 134 1.25 -0.61 13.54
CA ILE A 134 0.33 -1.75 13.53
C ILE A 134 1.08 -2.95 12.94
N THR A 135 1.30 -3.98 13.76
CA THR A 135 2.21 -5.08 13.48
C THR A 135 1.89 -5.75 12.15
N GLY A 136 2.84 -5.65 11.21
CA GLY A 136 2.75 -6.30 9.90
C GLY A 136 1.99 -5.53 8.82
N SER A 137 1.50 -4.33 9.12
CA SER A 137 0.88 -3.42 8.14
C SER A 137 1.94 -2.78 7.24
N SER A 138 2.53 -3.57 6.33
CA SER A 138 3.63 -3.12 5.47
C SER A 138 3.26 -1.98 4.52
N ARG A 139 1.95 -1.76 4.29
CA ARG A 139 1.44 -0.60 3.54
C ARG A 139 1.85 0.74 4.17
N MET A 140 2.17 0.77 5.46
CA MET A 140 2.53 1.98 6.20
C MET A 140 4.00 2.37 5.97
N LYS A 141 4.92 2.07 6.90
CA LYS A 141 6.33 2.46 6.79
C LYS A 141 7.01 1.76 5.62
N GLY A 142 6.81 0.46 5.45
CA GLY A 142 7.39 -0.30 4.35
C GLY A 142 7.07 0.31 2.98
N GLY A 143 5.80 0.58 2.70
CA GLY A 143 5.37 1.23 1.47
C GLY A 143 5.89 2.67 1.33
N GLY A 144 5.91 3.44 2.43
CA GLY A 144 6.43 4.81 2.43
C GLY A 144 7.93 4.87 2.12
N VAL A 145 8.72 3.99 2.74
CA VAL A 145 10.17 3.90 2.52
C VAL A 145 10.48 3.33 1.13
N THR A 146 9.68 2.38 0.63
CA THR A 146 9.80 1.88 -0.75
C THR A 146 9.68 3.02 -1.75
N LYS A 147 8.64 3.87 -1.60
CA LYS A 147 8.44 5.05 -2.46
C LYS A 147 9.67 5.97 -2.41
N LEU A 148 10.08 6.35 -1.20
CA LEU A 148 11.21 7.24 -0.95
C LEU A 148 12.51 6.73 -1.60
N ILE A 149 12.88 5.46 -1.38
CA ILE A 149 14.12 4.87 -1.91
C ILE A 149 14.09 4.86 -3.45
N LEU A 150 13.02 4.33 -4.03
CA LEU A 150 12.93 4.19 -5.48
C LEU A 150 12.91 5.55 -6.19
N GLU A 151 12.14 6.51 -5.67
CA GLU A 151 12.11 7.84 -6.24
C GLU A 151 13.47 8.52 -6.12
N THR A 152 14.16 8.41 -4.98
CA THR A 152 15.53 8.94 -4.84
C THR A 152 16.47 8.30 -5.86
N CYS A 153 16.49 6.96 -5.98
CA CYS A 153 17.34 6.28 -6.95
C CYS A 153 17.04 6.71 -8.40
N PHE A 154 15.77 6.79 -8.78
CA PHE A 154 15.40 7.15 -10.15
C PHE A 154 15.63 8.63 -10.47
N LEU A 155 15.35 9.54 -9.52
CA LEU A 155 15.61 10.96 -9.72
C LEU A 155 17.12 11.25 -9.80
N THR A 156 17.93 10.59 -8.98
CA THR A 156 19.39 10.65 -9.08
C THR A 156 19.89 10.05 -10.40
N ALA A 157 19.32 8.95 -10.87
CA ALA A 157 19.70 8.41 -12.18
C ALA A 157 19.34 9.37 -13.33
N LEU A 158 18.16 10.00 -13.27
CA LEU A 158 17.68 10.94 -14.28
C LEU A 158 18.46 12.26 -14.29
N SER A 159 19.02 12.69 -13.15
CA SER A 159 19.82 13.92 -13.10
C SER A 159 21.10 13.85 -13.93
N TYR A 160 21.55 12.64 -14.28
CA TYR A 160 22.72 12.42 -15.13
C TYR A 160 22.37 12.21 -16.61
N LEU A 161 21.09 12.24 -16.98
CA LEU A 161 20.63 12.03 -18.35
C LEU A 161 20.18 13.35 -19.01
N SER A 162 20.66 13.59 -20.22
CA SER A 162 20.27 14.69 -21.08
C SER A 162 20.00 14.21 -22.51
N VAL A 163 19.15 14.94 -23.24
CA VAL A 163 18.94 14.71 -24.68
C VAL A 163 19.92 15.61 -25.43
N SER A 164 20.61 15.09 -26.47
CA SER A 164 21.46 15.91 -27.33
C SER A 164 20.64 17.07 -27.92
N SER A 165 21.17 18.28 -27.85
CA SER A 165 20.56 19.46 -28.47
C SER A 165 20.95 19.63 -29.93
N ASP A 166 21.80 18.76 -30.49
CA ASP A 166 22.20 18.78 -31.89
C ASP A 166 21.13 18.08 -32.77
N PRO A 167 20.50 18.79 -33.73
CA PRO A 167 19.54 18.20 -34.66
C PRO A 167 20.08 17.05 -35.52
N LYS A 168 21.40 16.85 -35.58
CA LYS A 168 22.05 15.77 -36.34
C LYS A 168 22.17 14.45 -35.57
N ASP A 169 21.97 14.48 -34.25
CA ASP A 169 22.23 13.34 -33.37
C ASP A 169 21.02 12.40 -33.17
N ASN A 170 19.93 12.54 -33.95
CA ASN A 170 18.75 11.65 -33.90
C ASN A 170 18.27 11.34 -32.46
N ASP A 171 18.17 12.35 -31.59
CA ASP A 171 17.78 12.19 -30.19
C ASP A 171 18.68 11.20 -29.40
N GLU A 172 19.99 11.17 -29.67
CA GLU A 172 20.93 10.40 -28.85
C GLU A 172 20.87 10.87 -27.37
N ILE A 173 20.66 9.90 -26.48
CA ILE A 173 20.62 10.12 -25.04
C ILE A 173 22.06 10.20 -24.55
N ASN A 174 22.43 11.39 -24.06
CA ASN A 174 23.71 11.61 -23.43
C ASN A 174 23.62 11.33 -21.93
N ALA A 175 24.60 10.61 -21.41
CA ALA A 175 24.78 10.43 -19.98
C ALA A 175 26.06 11.16 -19.56
N ASP A 176 25.97 12.06 -18.58
CA ASP A 176 27.15 12.66 -17.94
C ASP A 176 27.83 11.58 -17.09
N LYS A 177 28.70 10.80 -17.73
CA LYS A 177 29.41 9.68 -17.11
C LYS A 177 30.39 10.14 -16.03
N ASP A 178 30.91 11.36 -16.12
CA ASP A 178 31.84 11.88 -15.13
C ASP A 178 31.09 12.27 -13.86
N ALA A 179 29.95 12.97 -13.98
CA ALA A 179 29.08 13.25 -12.85
C ALA A 179 28.45 11.98 -12.27
N ALA A 180 28.10 10.99 -13.11
CA ALA A 180 27.55 9.71 -12.67
C ALA A 180 28.58 8.80 -11.97
N ASN A 181 29.88 9.09 -12.06
CA ASN A 181 30.92 8.38 -11.33
C ASN A 181 31.49 9.17 -10.13
N ASP A 182 31.00 10.40 -9.90
CA ASP A 182 31.40 11.24 -8.77
C ASP A 182 30.55 10.90 -7.54
N SER A 183 31.12 10.04 -6.67
CA SER A 183 30.44 9.59 -5.45
C SER A 183 30.07 10.74 -4.50
N SER A 184 30.84 11.83 -4.50
CA SER A 184 30.57 12.98 -3.63
C SER A 184 29.34 13.76 -4.11
N LYS A 185 29.20 13.96 -5.43
CA LYS A 185 27.99 14.57 -6.00
C LYS A 185 26.75 13.71 -5.80
N GLN A 186 26.88 12.39 -5.99
CA GLN A 186 25.79 11.44 -5.73
C GLN A 186 25.32 11.51 -4.28
N GLU A 187 26.26 11.45 -3.33
CA GLU A 187 25.96 11.51 -1.90
C GLU A 187 25.27 12.83 -1.52
N LYS A 188 25.76 13.96 -2.06
CA LYS A 188 25.16 15.27 -1.83
C LYS A 188 23.71 15.31 -2.31
N LEU A 189 23.45 14.86 -3.54
CA LEU A 189 22.11 14.87 -4.10
C LEU A 189 21.16 13.94 -3.35
N ILE A 190 21.58 12.70 -3.08
CA ILE A 190 20.78 11.72 -2.32
C ILE A 190 20.43 12.29 -0.93
N THR A 191 21.39 12.93 -0.27
CA THR A 191 21.17 13.58 1.03
C THR A 191 20.14 14.71 0.92
N SER A 192 20.27 15.61 -0.06
CA SER A 192 19.29 16.69 -0.30
C SER A 192 17.88 16.14 -0.57
N LEU A 193 17.76 15.04 -1.32
CA LEU A 193 16.48 14.38 -1.57
C LEU A 193 15.88 13.82 -0.27
N PHE A 194 16.67 13.14 0.56
CA PHE A 194 16.21 12.64 1.86
C PHE A 194 15.80 13.77 2.80
N GLU A 195 16.53 14.89 2.83
CA GLU A 195 16.15 16.09 3.59
C GLU A 195 14.79 16.66 3.14
N CYS A 196 14.49 16.60 1.84
CA CYS A 196 13.18 16.99 1.30
C CYS A 196 12.07 16.06 1.78
N TYR A 197 12.26 14.74 1.70
CA TYR A 197 11.27 13.79 2.24
C TYR A 197 11.09 13.91 3.76
N LYS A 198 12.16 14.27 4.49
CA LYS A 198 12.12 14.50 5.93
C LYS A 198 11.11 15.60 6.32
N GLN A 199 10.91 16.59 5.44
CA GLN A 199 9.95 17.69 5.66
C GLN A 199 8.49 17.21 5.83
N VAL A 200 8.14 16.02 5.34
CA VAL A 200 6.82 15.43 5.60
C VAL A 200 6.58 15.32 7.11
N TRP A 201 7.57 14.85 7.86
CA TRP A 201 7.45 14.64 9.31
C TRP A 201 7.86 15.85 10.14
N GLU A 202 8.76 16.69 9.63
CA GLU A 202 9.21 17.89 10.34
C GLU A 202 8.28 19.10 10.14
N THR A 203 7.47 19.11 9.08
CA THR A 203 6.61 20.24 8.76
C THR A 203 5.17 19.83 8.47
N SER A 204 4.93 19.00 7.45
CA SER A 204 3.56 18.70 7.00
C SER A 204 2.72 18.10 8.14
N TYR A 205 3.25 17.09 8.84
CA TYR A 205 2.56 16.46 9.96
C TYR A 205 2.31 17.40 11.14
N PRO A 206 3.33 18.08 11.70
CA PRO A 206 3.13 19.02 12.80
C PRO A 206 2.10 20.11 12.49
N THR A 207 2.15 20.70 11.30
CA THR A 207 1.25 21.81 10.92
C THR A 207 -0.19 21.34 10.70
N SER A 208 -0.40 20.12 10.19
CA SER A 208 -1.73 19.56 9.91
C SER A 208 -2.29 18.63 10.99
N LYS A 209 -1.57 18.44 12.11
CA LYS A 209 -1.90 17.41 13.11
C LYS A 209 -3.33 17.55 13.65
N GLU A 210 -3.76 18.76 13.97
CA GLU A 210 -5.07 18.99 14.57
C GLU A 210 -6.22 18.66 13.61
N GLN A 211 -6.11 19.14 12.37
CA GLN A 211 -7.11 18.92 11.32
C GLN A 211 -7.11 17.45 10.89
N LEU A 212 -5.94 16.82 10.79
CA LEU A 212 -5.84 15.38 10.53
C LEU A 212 -6.47 14.55 11.65
N SER A 213 -6.26 14.91 12.92
CA SER A 213 -6.91 14.23 14.06
C SER A 213 -8.43 14.32 13.99
N LYS A 214 -8.97 15.51 13.71
CA LYS A 214 -10.42 15.71 13.53
C LYS A 214 -10.96 14.84 12.40
N LEU A 215 -10.23 14.74 11.29
CA LEU A 215 -10.65 13.93 10.15
C LEU A 215 -10.59 12.42 10.46
N ILE A 216 -9.59 11.97 11.22
CA ILE A 216 -9.51 10.59 11.73
C ILE A 216 -10.71 10.28 12.64
N GLU A 217 -11.08 11.20 13.54
CA GLU A 217 -12.22 11.06 14.44
C GLU A 217 -13.55 11.00 13.68
N GLN A 218 -13.74 11.85 12.66
CA GLN A 218 -14.91 11.83 11.78
C GLN A 218 -15.03 10.50 11.05
N ALA A 219 -13.96 10.06 10.39
CA ALA A 219 -13.93 8.78 9.70
C ALA A 219 -14.19 7.60 10.65
N GLY A 220 -13.60 7.62 11.84
CA GLY A 220 -13.83 6.60 12.87
C GLY A 220 -15.27 6.58 13.37
N LYS A 221 -15.89 7.74 13.55
CA LYS A 221 -17.31 7.85 13.91
C LYS A 221 -18.20 7.30 12.79
N SER A 222 -17.92 7.65 11.53
CA SER A 222 -18.65 7.10 10.37
C SER A 222 -18.64 5.59 10.38
N LEU A 223 -17.46 4.97 10.49
CA LEU A 223 -17.33 3.52 10.49
C LEU A 223 -17.99 2.87 11.71
N LEU A 224 -17.95 3.51 12.89
CA LEU A 224 -18.61 3.03 14.10
C LEU A 224 -20.14 3.05 13.97
N ASP A 225 -20.69 4.07 13.31
CA ASP A 225 -22.13 4.25 13.11
C ASP A 225 -22.69 3.47 11.88
N ASN A 226 -21.87 2.57 11.31
CA ASN A 226 -22.12 1.82 10.07
C ASN A 226 -22.37 2.71 8.85
N GLY A 227 -21.70 3.86 8.79
CA GLY A 227 -21.49 4.63 7.56
C GLY A 227 -20.15 4.28 6.91
N HIS A 228 -19.81 5.02 5.86
CA HIS A 228 -18.68 4.77 4.98
C HIS A 228 -17.74 5.98 4.92
N VAL A 229 -16.54 5.76 4.40
CA VAL A 229 -15.56 6.82 4.09
C VAL A 229 -15.27 6.81 2.60
N TYR A 230 -15.46 7.94 1.94
CA TYR A 230 -15.24 8.07 0.50
C TYR A 230 -14.08 9.03 0.22
N TYR A 231 -13.04 8.54 -0.45
CA TYR A 231 -11.95 9.37 -0.98
C TYR A 231 -12.27 9.78 -2.42
N ALA A 232 -12.39 11.07 -2.70
CA ALA A 232 -12.67 11.61 -4.02
C ALA A 232 -11.50 12.50 -4.47
N GLY A 233 -10.73 12.08 -5.47
CA GLY A 233 -9.48 12.74 -5.80
C GLY A 233 -9.19 12.89 -7.29
N TRP A 234 -8.25 13.78 -7.57
CA TRP A 234 -7.71 14.06 -8.90
C TRP A 234 -6.27 13.57 -9.00
N ASP A 235 -5.81 13.32 -10.23
CA ASP A 235 -4.44 12.91 -10.54
C ASP A 235 -3.90 11.75 -9.67
N THR A 236 -2.62 11.77 -9.33
CA THR A 236 -1.98 10.76 -8.48
C THR A 236 -2.57 10.73 -7.07
N TRP A 237 -3.26 11.78 -6.62
CA TRP A 237 -3.89 11.84 -5.31
C TRP A 237 -5.14 10.96 -5.24
N GLY A 238 -5.96 10.94 -6.29
CA GLY A 238 -7.09 10.00 -6.40
C GLY A 238 -6.63 8.54 -6.45
N LEU A 239 -5.52 8.26 -7.15
CA LEU A 239 -4.91 6.94 -7.18
C LEU A 239 -4.42 6.49 -5.78
N LEU A 240 -3.77 7.38 -5.02
CA LEU A 240 -3.36 7.08 -3.65
C LEU A 240 -4.56 6.79 -2.74
N GLY A 241 -5.69 7.48 -2.95
CA GLY A 241 -6.97 7.18 -2.30
C GLY A 241 -7.46 5.77 -2.61
N LEU A 242 -7.45 5.37 -3.88
CA LEU A 242 -7.81 4.00 -4.30
C LEU A 242 -6.91 2.95 -3.65
N VAL A 243 -5.59 3.16 -3.69
CA VAL A 243 -4.61 2.23 -3.11
C VAL A 243 -4.81 2.10 -1.60
N ASP A 244 -4.98 3.19 -0.85
CA ASP A 244 -5.22 3.13 0.60
C ASP A 244 -6.51 2.38 0.95
N ALA A 245 -7.59 2.64 0.20
CA ALA A 245 -8.88 1.96 0.37
C ALA A 245 -8.78 0.45 0.10
N SER A 246 -8.09 0.05 -0.99
CA SER A 246 -7.95 -1.36 -1.40
C SER A 246 -7.26 -2.25 -0.35
N GLU A 247 -6.46 -1.63 0.53
CA GLU A 247 -5.72 -2.30 1.60
C GLU A 247 -6.56 -2.50 2.87
N CYS A 248 -7.72 -1.84 3.00
CA CYS A 248 -8.55 -1.94 4.21
C CYS A 248 -9.16 -3.34 4.40
N PRO A 249 -9.79 -3.97 3.38
CA PRO A 249 -10.40 -5.30 3.54
C PRO A 249 -9.47 -6.40 4.05
N PRO A 250 -8.25 -6.60 3.50
CA PRO A 250 -7.36 -7.64 4.01
C PRO A 250 -6.78 -7.30 5.39
N THR A 251 -6.50 -6.01 5.63
CA THR A 251 -5.86 -5.52 6.86
C THR A 251 -6.80 -5.60 8.05
N PHE A 252 -8.06 -5.20 7.89
CA PHE A 252 -9.01 -5.02 9.00
C PHE A 252 -10.23 -5.94 8.94
N GLY A 253 -10.29 -6.86 7.97
CA GLY A 253 -11.50 -7.68 7.76
C GLY A 253 -12.72 -6.80 7.50
N SER A 254 -12.50 -5.65 6.86
CA SER A 254 -13.52 -4.67 6.57
C SER A 254 -14.30 -5.08 5.32
N ASP A 255 -15.51 -4.53 5.20
CA ASP A 255 -16.25 -4.60 3.94
C ASP A 255 -15.55 -3.73 2.89
N PHE A 256 -15.75 -4.07 1.62
CA PHE A 256 -15.21 -3.29 0.51
C PHE A 256 -15.75 -1.85 0.50
N ASP A 257 -17.00 -1.67 0.94
CA ASP A 257 -17.65 -0.37 0.96
C ASP A 257 -17.32 0.46 2.21
N ASP A 258 -16.67 -0.10 3.25
CA ASP A 258 -16.29 0.65 4.47
C ASP A 258 -15.46 1.90 4.10
N ILE A 259 -14.46 1.72 3.24
CA ILE A 259 -13.67 2.81 2.67
C ILE A 259 -13.50 2.59 1.18
N ARG A 260 -13.89 3.57 0.35
CA ARG A 260 -13.72 3.53 -1.11
C ARG A 260 -13.00 4.75 -1.65
N GLY A 261 -12.17 4.54 -2.67
CA GLY A 261 -11.51 5.60 -3.42
C GLY A 261 -12.14 5.82 -4.79
N PHE A 262 -12.05 7.06 -5.27
CA PHE A 262 -12.51 7.47 -6.60
C PHE A 262 -11.52 8.46 -7.23
N LEU A 263 -11.19 8.21 -8.50
CA LEU A 263 -10.23 8.95 -9.29
C LEU A 263 -10.92 9.67 -10.45
N LYS A 264 -10.58 10.94 -10.68
CA LYS A 264 -11.03 11.65 -11.89
C LYS A 264 -10.56 10.90 -13.15
N GLY A 265 -11.51 10.52 -14.00
CA GLY A 265 -11.24 9.77 -15.23
C GLY A 265 -11.06 8.26 -15.03
N GLY A 266 -11.16 7.75 -13.81
CA GLY A 266 -11.05 6.32 -13.52
C GLY A 266 -9.62 5.78 -13.65
N LEU A 267 -9.46 4.46 -13.79
CA LEU A 267 -8.15 3.84 -14.01
C LEU A 267 -7.67 3.92 -15.46
N ALA A 268 -8.54 4.26 -16.41
CA ALA A 268 -8.20 4.37 -17.83
C ALA A 268 -6.93 5.21 -18.14
N PRO A 269 -6.63 6.32 -17.43
CA PRO A 269 -5.38 7.06 -17.61
C PRO A 269 -4.10 6.24 -17.30
N LEU A 270 -4.20 5.19 -16.48
CA LEU A 270 -3.11 4.25 -16.20
C LEU A 270 -2.96 3.16 -17.28
N GLU A 271 -3.96 2.93 -18.14
CA GLU A 271 -3.89 1.93 -19.21
C GLU A 271 -2.89 2.28 -20.34
N SER A 272 -2.19 3.42 -20.21
CA SER A 272 -1.05 3.79 -21.05
C SER A 272 0.27 3.10 -20.68
N PHE A 273 0.30 2.26 -19.62
CA PHE A 273 1.42 1.37 -19.33
C PHE A 273 1.39 0.13 -20.25
N PRO A 274 2.55 -0.43 -20.67
CA PRO A 274 2.59 -1.66 -21.45
C PRO A 274 1.86 -2.78 -20.68
N GLN A 275 0.69 -3.17 -21.18
CA GLN A 275 -0.28 -4.01 -20.49
C GLN A 275 0.34 -5.32 -19.97
N THR A 276 0.35 -5.50 -18.64
CA THR A 276 0.50 -6.80 -17.99
C THR A 276 -0.87 -7.43 -17.82
N MET A 277 -1.23 -8.28 -18.80
CA MET A 277 -2.45 -9.09 -18.92
C MET A 277 -3.60 -8.39 -19.63
N ASN A 278 -4.08 -9.05 -20.68
CA ASN A 278 -5.46 -8.93 -21.09
C ASN A 278 -6.32 -9.18 -19.85
N ALA A 279 -7.05 -8.16 -19.40
CA ALA A 279 -8.36 -8.42 -18.84
C ALA A 279 -9.04 -9.38 -19.82
N ALA A 280 -9.45 -10.56 -19.33
CA ALA A 280 -10.35 -11.38 -20.12
C ALA A 280 -11.57 -10.50 -20.42
N VAL A 281 -11.63 -10.02 -21.67
CA VAL A 281 -12.79 -9.36 -22.24
C VAL A 281 -13.93 -10.34 -22.10
N GLY A 282 -14.94 -9.94 -21.33
CA GLY A 282 -16.08 -10.79 -21.02
C GLY A 282 -16.99 -10.18 -19.98
N GLN A 283 -17.25 -8.88 -20.05
CA GLN A 283 -18.38 -8.21 -19.41
C GLN A 283 -18.58 -6.86 -20.13
N ASP A 284 -19.84 -6.43 -20.27
CA ASP A 284 -20.28 -5.15 -20.86
C ASP A 284 -19.40 -3.95 -20.48
N PRO A 285 -19.48 -2.77 -21.12
CA PRO A 285 -18.89 -1.55 -20.60
C PRO A 285 -19.65 -1.15 -19.30
N LEU A 286 -19.43 -1.91 -18.24
CA LEU A 286 -19.76 -1.59 -16.87
C LEU A 286 -19.07 -0.26 -16.58
N GLU A 287 -19.83 0.65 -15.97
CA GLU A 287 -19.29 1.94 -15.56
C GLU A 287 -18.06 1.73 -14.69
N ASP A 288 -16.98 2.46 -14.95
CA ASP A 288 -15.76 2.38 -14.15
C ASP A 288 -16.06 2.79 -12.71
N GLU A 289 -16.23 1.80 -11.83
CA GLU A 289 -16.59 1.96 -10.42
C GLU A 289 -15.53 2.73 -9.59
N THR A 290 -14.35 2.94 -10.17
CA THR A 290 -13.25 3.69 -9.57
C THR A 290 -13.29 5.16 -9.96
N SER A 291 -14.19 5.55 -10.88
CA SER A 291 -14.23 6.91 -11.42
C SER A 291 -15.02 7.88 -10.55
N LEU A 292 -14.65 9.16 -10.58
CA LEU A 292 -15.49 10.22 -10.01
C LEU A 292 -16.86 10.35 -10.68
N GLU A 293 -17.01 9.91 -11.94
CA GLU A 293 -18.31 9.92 -12.61
C GLU A 293 -19.24 8.85 -12.02
N PHE A 294 -18.70 7.66 -11.72
CA PHE A 294 -19.43 6.66 -10.95
C PHE A 294 -19.76 7.14 -9.54
N PHE A 295 -18.82 7.81 -8.85
CA PHE A 295 -19.11 8.42 -7.55
C PHE A 295 -20.32 9.35 -7.62
N LYS A 296 -20.35 10.28 -8.59
CA LYS A 296 -21.47 11.23 -8.76
C LYS A 296 -22.80 10.53 -9.03
N LYS A 297 -22.79 9.51 -9.89
CA LYS A 297 -24.00 8.85 -10.37
C LYS A 297 -24.56 7.84 -9.37
N SER A 298 -23.69 7.04 -8.76
CA SER A 298 -24.07 5.82 -8.04
C SER A 298 -23.87 5.94 -6.53
N VAL A 299 -22.85 6.68 -6.07
CA VAL A 299 -22.49 6.74 -4.64
C VAL A 299 -23.06 7.98 -3.97
N LEU A 300 -22.92 9.15 -4.60
CA LEU A 300 -23.37 10.42 -4.04
C LEU A 300 -24.87 10.45 -3.68
N PRO A 301 -25.79 9.84 -4.47
CA PRO A 301 -27.20 9.76 -4.08
C PRO A 301 -27.45 9.00 -2.77
N SER A 302 -26.65 7.97 -2.48
CA SER A 302 -26.78 7.10 -1.31
C SER A 302 -26.04 7.60 -0.07
N ILE A 303 -25.26 8.69 -0.17
CA ILE A 303 -24.60 9.31 0.98
C ILE A 303 -25.66 9.79 1.99
N THR A 304 -25.38 9.51 3.25
CA THR A 304 -26.17 9.84 4.45
C THR A 304 -25.36 10.73 5.39
N ALA A 305 -26.02 11.25 6.44
CA ALA A 305 -25.36 12.05 7.48
C ALA A 305 -24.31 11.28 8.31
N LYS A 306 -24.25 9.96 8.17
CA LYS A 306 -23.26 9.12 8.85
C LYS A 306 -21.95 9.02 8.08
N ASP A 307 -21.96 9.25 6.78
CA ASP A 307 -20.79 9.03 5.92
C ASP A 307 -19.80 10.19 6.00
N THR A 308 -18.52 9.90 5.80
CA THR A 308 -17.45 10.90 5.64
C THR A 308 -17.01 10.95 4.18
N VAL A 309 -16.87 12.15 3.62
CA VAL A 309 -16.30 12.36 2.28
C VAL A 309 -15.02 13.17 2.40
N VAL A 310 -13.93 12.69 1.82
CA VAL A 310 -12.63 13.37 1.82
C VAL A 310 -12.22 13.68 0.38
N PHE A 311 -12.11 14.96 0.07
CA PHE A 311 -11.61 15.41 -1.22
C PHE A 311 -10.08 15.50 -1.21
N LEU A 312 -9.43 14.93 -2.23
CA LEU A 312 -7.97 14.88 -2.34
C LEU A 312 -7.50 15.80 -3.47
N VAL A 313 -7.00 16.97 -3.11
CA VAL A 313 -6.76 18.10 -4.02
C VAL A 313 -5.25 18.30 -4.28
N PRO A 314 -4.72 17.87 -5.43
CA PRO A 314 -3.28 17.86 -5.70
C PRO A 314 -2.70 19.25 -6.03
N SER A 315 -3.52 20.24 -6.40
CA SER A 315 -3.06 21.56 -6.81
C SER A 315 -4.22 22.58 -6.79
N ASN A 316 -3.88 23.86 -6.96
CA ASN A 316 -4.84 24.96 -7.07
C ASN A 316 -5.31 25.17 -8.52
N ASP A 317 -5.42 24.09 -9.30
CA ASP A 317 -5.87 24.15 -10.69
C ASP A 317 -7.35 24.57 -10.77
N ALA A 318 -7.66 25.52 -11.67
CA ALA A 318 -8.99 26.09 -11.80
C ALA A 318 -10.07 25.07 -12.20
N ASN A 319 -9.72 24.05 -12.99
CA ASN A 319 -10.67 23.01 -13.38
C ASN A 319 -10.95 22.08 -12.19
N ILE A 320 -9.93 21.73 -11.42
CA ILE A 320 -10.10 20.95 -10.18
C ILE A 320 -11.01 21.72 -9.21
N TYR A 321 -10.77 23.01 -9.02
CA TYR A 321 -11.57 23.85 -8.12
C TYR A 321 -13.02 24.02 -8.60
N HIS A 322 -13.22 24.14 -9.92
CA HIS A 322 -14.56 24.21 -10.50
C HIS A 322 -15.36 22.93 -10.22
N GLU A 323 -14.75 21.76 -10.47
CA GLU A 323 -15.40 20.47 -10.24
C GLU A 323 -15.61 20.19 -8.74
N LEU A 324 -14.60 20.49 -7.92
CA LEU A 324 -14.68 20.38 -6.47
C LEU A 324 -15.83 21.21 -5.90
N ASN A 325 -16.03 22.45 -6.38
CA ASN A 325 -17.14 23.31 -5.97
C ASN A 325 -18.51 22.68 -6.24
N ILE A 326 -18.67 22.00 -7.38
CA ILE A 326 -19.93 21.32 -7.74
C ILE A 326 -20.17 20.12 -6.80
N LEU A 327 -19.14 19.33 -6.57
CA LEU A 327 -19.21 18.15 -5.69
C LEU A 327 -19.46 18.54 -4.24
N LEU A 328 -18.72 19.52 -3.71
CA LEU A 328 -18.87 20.03 -2.34
C LEU A 328 -20.31 20.46 -2.07
N LYS A 329 -20.91 21.29 -2.94
CA LYS A 329 -22.30 21.74 -2.79
C LYS A 329 -23.29 20.57 -2.70
N SER A 330 -23.03 19.50 -3.44
CA SER A 330 -23.89 18.32 -3.47
C SER A 330 -23.70 17.45 -2.21
N VAL A 331 -22.46 17.28 -1.76
CA VAL A 331 -22.13 16.49 -0.56
C VAL A 331 -22.56 17.20 0.73
N MET A 332 -22.43 18.52 0.81
CA MET A 332 -22.86 19.34 1.96
C MET A 332 -24.37 19.24 2.25
N GLN A 333 -25.18 18.85 1.26
CA GLN A 333 -26.60 18.58 1.46
C GLN A 333 -26.88 17.22 2.12
N LYS A 334 -25.88 16.34 2.17
CA LYS A 334 -26.02 14.94 2.61
C LYS A 334 -25.32 14.67 3.93
N THR A 335 -24.11 15.20 4.13
CA THR A 335 -23.30 14.98 5.34
C THR A 335 -22.57 16.25 5.77
N GLN A 336 -22.28 16.32 7.07
CA GLN A 336 -21.44 17.36 7.67
C GLN A 336 -19.99 16.87 7.88
N HIS A 337 -19.70 15.59 7.67
CA HIS A 337 -18.37 15.02 7.84
C HIS A 337 -17.60 15.13 6.51
N ILE A 338 -17.06 16.31 6.24
CA ILE A 338 -16.36 16.61 4.98
C ILE A 338 -14.92 17.01 5.28
N GLY A 339 -13.98 16.27 4.69
CA GLY A 339 -12.55 16.58 4.70
C GLY A 339 -12.09 17.11 3.34
N VAL A 340 -11.13 18.03 3.34
CA VAL A 340 -10.39 18.45 2.16
C VAL A 340 -8.91 18.35 2.47
N ILE A 341 -8.20 17.42 1.85
CA ILE A 341 -6.76 17.32 1.95
C ILE A 341 -6.17 18.00 0.72
N SER A 342 -5.22 18.91 0.92
CA SER A 342 -4.66 19.71 -0.18
C SER A 342 -3.13 19.75 -0.16
N SER A 343 -2.51 19.82 -1.34
CA SER A 343 -1.04 19.92 -1.46
C SER A 343 -0.49 21.29 -1.09
N LEU A 344 -1.36 22.29 -1.01
CA LEU A 344 -1.05 23.68 -0.72
C LEU A 344 -2.14 24.26 0.18
N LEU A 345 -1.90 25.47 0.69
CA LEU A 345 -2.99 26.27 1.24
C LEU A 345 -4.05 26.48 0.16
N VAL A 346 -5.27 26.06 0.49
CA VAL A 346 -6.42 26.23 -0.40
C VAL A 346 -6.81 27.71 -0.43
N ASP A 347 -7.15 28.21 -1.61
CA ASP A 347 -7.66 29.57 -1.75
C ASP A 347 -9.13 29.60 -1.31
N GLU A 348 -9.35 29.98 -0.04
CA GLU A 348 -10.67 30.09 0.56
C GLU A 348 -11.54 31.19 -0.09
N THR A 349 -10.97 32.05 -0.95
CA THR A 349 -11.77 33.01 -1.73
C THR A 349 -12.53 32.33 -2.88
N GLN A 350 -12.08 31.16 -3.32
CA GLN A 350 -12.65 30.41 -4.45
C GLN A 350 -13.50 29.19 -4.02
N LEU A 351 -13.38 28.76 -2.75
CA LEU A 351 -14.04 27.58 -2.20
C LEU A 351 -14.69 27.89 -0.86
N ASP A 352 -15.98 27.59 -0.70
CA ASP A 352 -16.67 27.70 0.60
C ASP A 352 -16.38 26.47 1.46
N LEU A 353 -15.31 26.55 2.26
CA LEU A 353 -14.81 25.44 3.08
C LEU A 353 -15.09 25.60 4.58
N LYS A 354 -15.91 26.56 4.99
CA LYS A 354 -16.14 26.88 6.41
C LYS A 354 -16.68 25.72 7.23
N SER A 355 -17.39 24.80 6.59
CA SER A 355 -17.96 23.58 7.19
C SER A 355 -17.06 22.35 7.02
N CYS A 356 -15.94 22.47 6.33
CA CYS A 356 -15.04 21.38 6.01
C CYS A 356 -13.84 21.34 6.96
N THR A 357 -13.30 20.15 7.17
CA THR A 357 -12.00 19.96 7.83
C THR A 357 -10.90 20.02 6.76
N VAL A 358 -10.20 21.15 6.65
CA VAL A 358 -9.14 21.34 5.66
C VAL A 358 -7.79 20.92 6.23
N VAL A 359 -7.10 20.00 5.55
CA VAL A 359 -5.79 19.44 5.95
C VAL A 359 -4.73 19.81 4.91
N PRO A 360 -3.99 20.92 5.10
CA PRO A 360 -2.93 21.31 4.18
C PRO A 360 -1.65 20.48 4.40
N LEU A 361 -1.21 19.74 3.38
CA LEU A 361 -0.05 18.85 3.48
C LEU A 361 1.24 19.41 2.87
N GLY A 362 1.19 20.50 2.10
CA GLY A 362 2.40 21.15 1.60
C GLY A 362 2.53 22.58 2.09
N HIS A 363 3.66 22.84 2.76
CA HIS A 363 3.97 24.15 3.32
C HIS A 363 5.28 24.77 2.79
N LEU A 364 6.04 24.12 1.89
CA LEU A 364 7.44 24.50 1.65
C LEU A 364 7.93 24.35 0.21
N LYS A 365 7.21 24.86 -0.80
CA LYS A 365 7.68 24.76 -2.19
C LYS A 365 9.04 25.43 -2.43
N GLU A 366 9.22 26.67 -1.98
CA GLU A 366 10.41 27.46 -2.30
C GLU A 366 11.68 26.98 -1.58
N GLU A 367 11.60 26.70 -0.27
CA GLU A 367 12.76 26.23 0.51
C GLU A 367 13.26 24.86 0.01
N MET A 368 12.35 23.96 -0.36
CA MET A 368 12.71 22.66 -0.91
C MET A 368 13.37 22.80 -2.28
N ILE A 369 12.83 23.63 -3.16
CA ILE A 369 13.42 23.88 -4.48
C ILE A 369 14.86 24.40 -4.34
N ASN A 370 15.11 25.33 -3.42
CA ASN A 370 16.46 25.85 -3.18
C ASN A 370 17.43 24.75 -2.72
N LYS A 371 17.03 23.92 -1.74
CA LYS A 371 17.86 22.78 -1.26
C LYS A 371 18.19 21.77 -2.37
N ILE A 372 17.23 21.51 -3.26
CA ILE A 372 17.40 20.58 -4.37
C ILE A 372 18.33 21.15 -5.45
N GLN A 373 18.21 22.44 -5.73
CA GLN A 373 19.12 23.14 -6.65
C GLN A 373 20.55 23.18 -6.10
N ASP A 374 20.73 23.38 -4.80
CA ASP A 374 22.04 23.27 -4.13
C ASP A 374 22.65 21.85 -4.27
N GLY A 375 21.80 20.84 -4.33
CA GLY A 375 22.15 19.44 -4.61
C GLY A 375 22.48 19.15 -6.08
N GLY A 376 22.31 20.12 -6.99
CA GLY A 376 22.64 20.00 -8.41
C GLY A 376 21.49 19.47 -9.29
N LEU A 377 20.25 19.46 -8.79
CA LEU A 377 19.08 19.10 -9.61
C LEU A 377 18.56 20.30 -10.40
N ASP A 378 18.13 20.06 -11.63
CA ASP A 378 17.44 21.06 -12.44
C ASP A 378 16.05 21.39 -11.85
N SER A 379 15.48 22.52 -12.28
CA SER A 379 14.20 23.02 -11.77
C SER A 379 13.00 22.11 -12.11
N GLU A 380 13.06 21.39 -13.22
CA GLU A 380 12.02 20.45 -13.64
C GLU A 380 11.97 19.25 -12.68
N LEU A 381 13.11 18.61 -12.43
CA LEU A 381 13.24 17.54 -11.45
C LEU A 381 12.93 18.03 -10.04
N GLY A 382 13.28 19.29 -9.70
CA GLY A 382 12.88 19.92 -8.45
C GLY A 382 11.36 19.95 -8.24
N ASN A 383 10.58 20.26 -9.27
CA ASN A 383 9.12 20.22 -9.22
C ASN A 383 8.59 18.79 -9.01
N VAL A 384 9.24 17.79 -9.60
CA VAL A 384 8.90 16.38 -9.41
C VAL A 384 9.14 15.96 -7.96
N VAL A 385 10.25 16.38 -7.34
CA VAL A 385 10.50 16.10 -5.92
C VAL A 385 9.40 16.69 -5.03
N VAL A 386 9.00 17.95 -5.28
CA VAL A 386 7.90 18.59 -4.51
C VAL A 386 6.60 17.79 -4.63
N LYS A 387 6.27 17.30 -5.83
CA LYS A 387 5.13 16.42 -6.06
C LYS A 387 5.27 15.10 -5.30
N SER A 388 6.42 14.43 -5.42
CA SER A 388 6.70 13.15 -4.76
C SER A 388 6.65 13.23 -3.23
N VAL A 389 7.12 14.34 -2.64
CA VAL A 389 7.03 14.62 -1.21
C VAL A 389 5.59 14.84 -0.78
N SER A 390 4.82 15.59 -1.58
CA SER A 390 3.40 15.85 -1.33
C SER A 390 2.56 14.56 -1.41
N GLU A 391 2.87 13.67 -2.34
CA GLU A 391 2.28 12.33 -2.43
C GLU A 391 2.64 11.44 -1.23
N LEU A 392 3.88 11.52 -0.72
CA LEU A 392 4.28 10.80 0.48
C LEU A 392 3.54 11.33 1.71
N ALA A 393 3.35 12.65 1.81
CA ALA A 393 2.55 13.26 2.87
C ALA A 393 1.09 12.79 2.80
N LEU A 394 0.48 12.82 1.61
CA LEU A 394 -0.90 12.33 1.41
C LEU A 394 -1.02 10.86 1.78
N LYS A 395 -0.12 10.00 1.27
CA LYS A 395 -0.10 8.58 1.60
C LYS A 395 -0.11 8.36 3.12
N SER A 396 0.72 9.11 3.81
CA SER A 396 0.87 8.97 5.25
C SER A 396 -0.39 9.47 5.99
N ALA A 397 -1.04 10.54 5.50
CA ALA A 397 -2.32 11.02 6.01
C ALA A 397 -3.47 10.02 5.77
N LEU A 398 -3.59 9.45 4.56
CA LEU A 398 -4.57 8.42 4.23
C LEU A 398 -4.39 7.18 5.09
N ASN A 399 -3.15 6.68 5.22
CA ASN A 399 -2.85 5.56 6.10
C ASN A 399 -3.25 5.85 7.56
N ALA A 400 -3.10 7.08 8.04
CA ALA A 400 -3.53 7.49 9.37
C ALA A 400 -5.06 7.52 9.50
N ILE A 401 -5.77 8.04 8.49
CA ILE A 401 -7.25 8.08 8.45
C ILE A 401 -7.82 6.67 8.42
N SER A 402 -7.45 5.85 7.45
CA SER A 402 -8.01 4.49 7.32
C SER A 402 -7.66 3.61 8.52
N THR A 403 -6.41 3.68 9.01
CA THR A 403 -6.00 2.91 10.19
C THR A 403 -6.69 3.40 11.46
N GLY A 404 -6.71 4.72 11.70
CA GLY A 404 -7.35 5.31 12.86
C GLY A 404 -8.84 5.04 12.90
N ALA A 405 -9.52 5.10 11.76
CA ALA A 405 -10.95 4.80 11.65
C ALA A 405 -11.25 3.33 12.00
N HIS A 406 -10.45 2.37 11.51
CA HIS A 406 -10.63 0.96 11.86
C HIS A 406 -10.20 0.62 13.30
N ILE A 407 -9.25 1.37 13.88
CA ILE A 407 -8.97 1.32 15.31
C ILE A 407 -10.20 1.77 16.10
N ALA A 408 -10.88 2.85 15.68
CA ALA A 408 -12.11 3.31 16.32
C ALA A 408 -13.24 2.27 16.20
N LYS A 409 -13.39 1.61 15.03
CA LYS A 409 -14.32 0.49 14.79
C LYS A 409 -13.98 -0.78 15.60
N GLY A 410 -12.84 -0.81 16.30
CA GLY A 410 -12.44 -1.91 17.19
C GLY A 410 -11.87 -3.13 16.47
N LYS A 411 -11.29 -2.95 15.27
CA LYS A 411 -10.64 -4.01 14.47
C LYS A 411 -9.18 -4.29 14.88
N VAL A 412 -8.65 -3.51 15.82
CA VAL A 412 -7.28 -3.60 16.32
C VAL A 412 -7.29 -3.79 17.84
N TYR A 413 -6.45 -4.70 18.34
CA TYR A 413 -6.21 -4.92 19.77
C TYR A 413 -4.73 -4.72 20.07
N GLN A 414 -4.40 -3.87 21.04
CA GLN A 414 -3.04 -3.34 21.22
C GLN A 414 -2.53 -2.75 19.90
N ASN A 415 -1.59 -3.41 19.25
CA ASN A 415 -1.08 -3.09 17.92
C ASN A 415 -1.24 -4.26 16.92
N TYR A 416 -2.12 -5.21 17.19
CA TYR A 416 -2.43 -6.35 16.32
C TYR A 416 -3.74 -6.15 15.56
N MET A 417 -3.70 -6.45 14.27
CA MET A 417 -4.88 -6.49 13.39
C MET A 417 -5.67 -7.76 13.68
N VAL A 418 -6.50 -7.74 14.71
CA VAL A 418 -7.16 -8.94 15.21
C VAL A 418 -8.31 -9.42 14.33
N ASP A 419 -8.67 -8.68 13.28
CA ASP A 419 -9.68 -9.09 12.29
C ASP A 419 -9.11 -9.23 10.87
N LEU A 420 -7.79 -9.43 10.74
CA LEU A 420 -7.15 -9.58 9.42
C LEU A 420 -7.69 -10.81 8.66
N LYS A 421 -7.80 -10.71 7.32
CA LYS A 421 -8.20 -11.85 6.47
C LYS A 421 -7.00 -12.78 6.21
N LEU A 422 -7.19 -14.09 6.32
CA LEU A 422 -6.11 -15.06 6.09
C LEU A 422 -6.01 -15.42 4.60
N SER A 423 -5.66 -14.45 3.76
CA SER A 423 -5.75 -14.51 2.29
C SER A 423 -4.47 -14.93 1.55
N ASN A 424 -3.38 -15.14 2.27
CA ASN A 424 -2.14 -15.72 1.74
C ASN A 424 -1.38 -16.46 2.87
N SER A 425 -0.30 -17.16 2.52
CA SER A 425 0.51 -17.96 3.43
C SER A 425 1.14 -17.14 4.56
N LYS A 426 1.56 -15.90 4.24
CA LYS A 426 2.11 -14.93 5.18
C LYS A 426 1.07 -14.49 6.22
N LEU A 427 -0.18 -14.24 5.81
CA LEU A 427 -1.26 -13.79 6.68
C LEU A 427 -1.83 -14.92 7.53
N LEU A 428 -1.95 -16.15 7.00
CA LEU A 428 -2.29 -17.34 7.80
C LEU A 428 -1.34 -17.47 9.01
N GLU A 429 -0.05 -17.36 8.74
CA GLU A 429 1.01 -17.50 9.75
C GLU A 429 1.07 -16.32 10.70
N ARG A 430 0.70 -15.13 10.23
CA ARG A 430 0.48 -13.96 11.09
C ARG A 430 -0.70 -14.18 12.03
N GLY A 431 -1.81 -14.71 11.52
CA GLY A 431 -3.00 -15.06 12.31
C GLY A 431 -2.67 -16.05 13.42
N ILE A 432 -1.98 -17.15 13.10
CA ILE A 432 -1.48 -18.12 14.09
C ILE A 432 -0.59 -17.43 15.14
N GLY A 433 0.33 -16.56 14.70
CA GLY A 433 1.21 -15.82 15.61
C GLY A 433 0.47 -14.81 16.51
N ILE A 434 -0.61 -14.19 16.04
CA ILE A 434 -1.46 -13.32 16.84
C ILE A 434 -2.21 -14.15 17.89
N VAL A 435 -2.84 -15.26 17.49
CA VAL A 435 -3.55 -16.15 18.42
C VAL A 435 -2.62 -16.67 19.51
N SER A 436 -1.43 -17.16 19.14
CA SER A 436 -0.42 -17.65 20.08
C SER A 436 -0.01 -16.59 21.11
N ARG A 437 0.18 -15.33 20.69
CA ARG A 437 0.57 -14.23 21.59
C ARG A 437 -0.59 -13.76 22.47
N CYS A 438 -1.79 -13.60 21.90
CA CYS A 438 -2.95 -13.13 22.66
C CYS A 438 -3.42 -14.16 23.68
N ALA A 439 -3.35 -15.45 23.35
CA ALA A 439 -3.79 -16.53 24.23
C ALA A 439 -2.64 -17.16 25.05
N GLU A 440 -1.42 -16.61 24.96
CA GLU A 440 -0.22 -17.13 25.64
C GLU A 440 -0.03 -18.65 25.49
N CYS A 441 -0.26 -19.16 24.28
CA CYS A 441 -0.23 -20.60 23.97
C CYS A 441 0.81 -20.95 22.91
N SER A 442 1.10 -22.25 22.77
CA SER A 442 2.04 -22.73 21.75
C SER A 442 1.52 -22.47 20.33
N LYS A 443 2.41 -22.40 19.34
CA LYS A 443 2.01 -22.17 17.95
C LYS A 443 1.18 -23.32 17.39
N GLU A 444 1.44 -24.54 17.86
CA GLU A 444 0.70 -25.75 17.49
C GLU A 444 -0.75 -25.64 17.96
N PHE A 445 -0.95 -25.29 19.24
CA PHE A 445 -2.29 -25.09 19.78
C PHE A 445 -3.03 -23.92 19.13
N ALA A 446 -2.32 -22.81 18.87
CA ALA A 446 -2.88 -21.68 18.13
C ALA A 446 -3.27 -22.05 16.70
N ARG A 447 -2.48 -22.90 16.03
CA ARG A 447 -2.79 -23.41 14.69
C ARG A 447 -4.07 -24.24 14.71
N ASP A 448 -4.23 -25.13 15.68
CA ASP A 448 -5.46 -25.93 15.82
C ASP A 448 -6.69 -25.04 16.05
N ALA A 449 -6.59 -24.01 16.90
CA ALA A 449 -7.66 -23.05 17.12
C ALA A 449 -8.00 -22.26 15.83
N VAL A 450 -7.00 -21.85 15.06
CA VAL A 450 -7.19 -21.21 13.75
C VAL A 450 -7.88 -22.15 12.77
N MET A 451 -7.47 -23.41 12.68
CA MET A 451 -8.09 -24.40 11.79
C MET A 451 -9.55 -24.66 12.16
N ARG A 452 -9.86 -24.81 13.46
CA ARG A 452 -11.24 -24.92 13.96
C ARG A 452 -12.08 -23.69 13.58
N ALA A 453 -11.49 -22.50 13.67
CA ALA A 453 -12.15 -21.25 13.29
C ALA A 453 -12.37 -21.14 11.77
N ILE A 454 -11.43 -21.59 10.94
CA ILE A 454 -11.53 -21.60 9.46
C ILE A 454 -12.64 -22.54 9.01
N TYR A 455 -12.61 -23.80 9.46
CA TYR A 455 -13.55 -24.84 9.00
C TYR A 455 -14.87 -24.85 9.77
N ARG A 456 -15.02 -23.98 10.78
CA ARG A 456 -16.20 -23.89 11.64
C ARG A 456 -16.61 -25.22 12.26
N THR A 457 -15.62 -26.00 12.71
CA THR A 457 -15.80 -27.33 13.29
C THR A 457 -14.85 -27.55 14.46
N ASP A 458 -15.30 -28.35 15.43
CA ASP A 458 -14.47 -28.78 16.56
C ASP A 458 -13.54 -29.95 16.20
N ASP A 459 -13.90 -30.76 15.20
CA ASP A 459 -13.07 -31.84 14.68
C ASP A 459 -12.30 -31.38 13.43
N ILE A 460 -10.97 -31.35 13.54
CA ILE A 460 -10.05 -30.97 12.47
C ILE A 460 -9.17 -32.13 11.98
N ALA A 461 -9.45 -33.37 12.40
CA ALA A 461 -8.62 -34.52 12.04
C ALA A 461 -8.50 -34.70 10.52
N SER A 462 -9.58 -34.47 9.78
CA SER A 462 -9.63 -34.56 8.32
C SER A 462 -8.85 -33.46 7.59
N PHE A 463 -8.44 -32.39 8.27
CA PHE A 463 -7.76 -31.23 7.65
C PHE A 463 -6.27 -31.12 7.98
N ARG A 464 -5.70 -32.07 8.73
CA ARG A 464 -4.30 -32.00 9.18
C ARG A 464 -3.30 -31.96 8.02
N ASP A 465 -3.57 -32.74 6.99
CA ASP A 465 -2.71 -32.86 5.80
C ASP A 465 -3.16 -31.95 4.65
N THR A 466 -4.10 -31.04 4.89
CA THR A 466 -4.59 -30.12 3.85
C THR A 466 -3.47 -29.18 3.41
N PRO A 467 -3.22 -29.04 2.10
CA PRO A 467 -2.25 -28.07 1.57
C PRO A 467 -2.54 -26.64 2.02
N VAL A 468 -1.49 -25.84 2.18
CA VAL A 468 -1.62 -24.45 2.65
C VAL A 468 -2.47 -23.62 1.69
N SER A 469 -2.31 -23.82 0.39
CA SER A 469 -3.14 -23.20 -0.66
C SER A 469 -4.65 -23.42 -0.43
N SER A 470 -5.04 -24.65 -0.08
CA SER A 470 -6.44 -25.03 0.16
C SER A 470 -7.00 -24.45 1.47
N ILE A 471 -6.15 -24.38 2.51
CA ILE A 471 -6.50 -23.71 3.77
C ILE A 471 -6.77 -22.22 3.51
N ILE A 472 -5.89 -21.54 2.77
CA ILE A 472 -6.03 -20.12 2.44
C ILE A 472 -7.29 -19.85 1.63
N GLN A 473 -7.56 -20.67 0.60
CA GLN A 473 -8.75 -20.53 -0.22
C GLN A 473 -10.04 -20.60 0.61
N THR A 474 -10.07 -21.50 1.60
CA THR A 474 -11.19 -21.61 2.53
C THR A 474 -11.23 -20.39 3.45
N ALA A 475 -10.11 -20.06 4.10
CA ALA A 475 -10.02 -19.01 5.09
C ALA A 475 -10.30 -17.61 4.53
N GLY A 476 -9.97 -17.34 3.27
CA GLY A 476 -10.25 -16.07 2.60
C GLY A 476 -11.74 -15.75 2.49
N ASN A 477 -12.61 -16.75 2.57
CA ASN A 477 -14.06 -16.61 2.52
C ASN A 477 -14.73 -16.63 3.91
N VAL A 478 -13.94 -16.70 4.98
CA VAL A 478 -14.44 -16.80 6.35
C VAL A 478 -14.08 -15.54 7.11
N GLU A 479 -15.10 -14.84 7.59
CA GLU A 479 -14.91 -13.65 8.41
C GLU A 479 -14.51 -13.98 9.84
N ARG A 480 -13.81 -13.06 10.52
CA ARG A 480 -13.55 -13.15 11.96
C ARG A 480 -12.88 -14.47 12.37
N VAL A 481 -11.97 -15.01 11.55
CA VAL A 481 -11.22 -16.23 11.89
C VAL A 481 -10.34 -16.02 13.13
N VAL A 482 -9.49 -14.99 13.10
CA VAL A 482 -8.54 -14.69 14.19
C VAL A 482 -9.22 -14.41 15.54
N PRO A 483 -10.25 -13.56 15.67
CA PRO A 483 -10.86 -13.29 16.97
C PRO A 483 -11.59 -14.52 17.53
N ILE A 484 -12.21 -15.34 16.68
CA ILE A 484 -12.81 -16.61 17.10
C ILE A 484 -11.74 -17.59 17.57
N ALA A 485 -10.63 -17.70 16.85
CA ALA A 485 -9.50 -18.54 17.25
C ALA A 485 -8.89 -18.10 18.60
N ILE A 486 -8.83 -16.79 18.89
CA ILE A 486 -8.41 -16.29 20.20
C ILE A 486 -9.36 -16.76 21.31
N ILE A 487 -10.68 -16.63 21.10
CA ILE A 487 -11.69 -17.10 22.07
C ILE A 487 -11.56 -18.60 22.31
N LEU A 488 -11.43 -19.39 21.25
CA LEU A 488 -11.23 -20.84 21.32
C LEU A 488 -9.99 -21.20 22.13
N ALA A 489 -8.87 -20.52 21.88
CA ALA A 489 -7.60 -20.80 22.55
C ALA A 489 -7.64 -20.43 24.05
N ILE A 490 -8.34 -19.36 24.43
CA ILE A 490 -8.40 -18.91 25.83
C ILE A 490 -9.44 -19.67 26.64
N LYS A 491 -10.65 -19.85 26.10
CA LYS A 491 -11.76 -20.48 26.84
C LYS A 491 -11.74 -22.01 26.78
N GLY A 492 -11.08 -22.60 25.79
CA GLY A 492 -11.16 -24.04 25.55
C GLY A 492 -12.59 -24.51 25.20
N CYS A 493 -13.41 -23.63 24.65
CA CYS A 493 -14.82 -23.88 24.32
C CYS A 493 -14.99 -24.49 22.92
N THR A 494 -16.24 -24.83 22.56
CA THR A 494 -16.63 -25.23 21.20
C THR A 494 -16.63 -24.05 20.22
N VAL A 495 -16.59 -24.33 18.92
CA VAL A 495 -16.74 -23.30 17.87
C VAL A 495 -18.08 -22.56 18.00
N ARG A 496 -19.16 -23.29 18.32
CA ARG A 496 -20.49 -22.69 18.53
C ARG A 496 -20.47 -21.66 19.66
N GLU A 497 -19.92 -22.03 20.82
CA GLU A 497 -19.83 -21.13 21.97
C GLU A 497 -18.93 -19.92 21.70
N ALA A 498 -17.85 -20.09 20.93
CA ALA A 498 -16.98 -18.97 20.56
C ALA A 498 -17.70 -17.96 19.62
N LEU A 499 -18.50 -18.46 18.67
CA LEU A 499 -19.33 -17.62 17.81
C LEU A 499 -20.38 -16.86 18.64
N ASP A 500 -21.11 -17.56 19.51
CA ASP A 500 -22.10 -16.96 20.40
C ASP A 500 -21.48 -15.89 21.30
N HIS A 501 -20.24 -16.08 21.78
CA HIS A 501 -19.50 -15.09 22.55
C HIS A 501 -19.23 -13.82 21.73
N GLN A 502 -18.81 -13.97 20.47
CA GLN A 502 -18.52 -12.84 19.60
C GLN A 502 -19.79 -12.09 19.15
N GLU A 503 -20.92 -12.78 19.00
CA GLU A 503 -22.21 -12.15 18.71
C GLU A 503 -22.69 -11.24 19.84
N ARG A 504 -22.47 -11.63 21.11
CA ARG A 504 -22.82 -10.82 22.29
C ARG A 504 -21.98 -9.54 22.42
N ALA A 505 -20.81 -9.50 21.81
CA ALA A 505 -19.89 -8.37 21.83
C ALA A 505 -19.45 -8.01 20.39
N PRO A 506 -20.31 -7.31 19.62
CA PRO A 506 -20.12 -7.12 18.18
C PRO A 506 -18.81 -6.38 17.84
N VAL A 507 -18.34 -5.51 18.73
CA VAL A 507 -17.02 -4.88 18.62
C VAL A 507 -15.94 -5.87 19.08
N ILE A 508 -15.12 -6.34 18.13
CA ILE A 508 -14.07 -7.35 18.36
C ILE A 508 -13.13 -6.95 19.50
N ARG A 509 -12.61 -5.72 19.48
CA ARG A 509 -11.73 -5.23 20.57
C ARG A 509 -12.40 -5.33 21.94
N THR A 510 -13.68 -4.99 22.07
CA THR A 510 -14.40 -5.07 23.35
C THR A 510 -14.56 -6.51 23.81
N SER A 511 -14.90 -7.42 22.90
CA SER A 511 -14.94 -8.88 23.16
C SER A 511 -13.61 -9.39 23.71
N LEU A 512 -12.50 -9.02 23.07
CA LEU A 512 -11.15 -9.41 23.50
C LEU A 512 -10.72 -8.76 24.82
N LEU A 513 -11.03 -7.50 25.07
CA LEU A 513 -10.74 -6.83 26.34
C LEU A 513 -11.45 -7.52 27.51
N ASN A 514 -12.71 -7.86 27.35
CA ASN A 514 -13.48 -8.57 28.38
C ASN A 514 -12.94 -9.99 28.62
N LEU A 515 -12.35 -10.61 27.60
CA LEU A 515 -11.78 -11.95 27.67
C LEU A 515 -10.38 -11.97 28.31
N LEU A 516 -9.57 -10.96 28.01
CA LEU A 516 -8.14 -10.89 28.36
C LEU A 516 -7.85 -10.10 29.63
N GLN A 517 -8.84 -9.40 30.20
CA GLN A 517 -8.67 -8.82 31.53
C GLN A 517 -8.80 -9.92 32.60
N PRO A 518 -7.94 -9.93 33.63
CA PRO A 518 -8.17 -10.77 34.80
C PRO A 518 -9.56 -10.43 35.37
N PRO A 519 -10.31 -11.41 35.90
CA PRO A 519 -11.58 -11.11 36.54
C PRO A 519 -11.33 -10.02 37.57
N SER A 520 -12.07 -8.92 37.47
CA SER A 520 -12.04 -7.87 38.47
C SER A 520 -12.25 -8.54 39.82
N THR A 521 -11.26 -8.41 40.71
CA THR A 521 -11.41 -8.76 42.11
C THR A 521 -12.54 -7.87 42.63
N ILE A 522 -13.75 -8.43 42.64
CA ILE A 522 -14.87 -7.90 43.41
C ILE A 522 -14.42 -8.07 44.86
N SER A 523 -13.89 -6.99 45.44
CA SER A 523 -13.71 -6.83 46.88
C SER A 523 -14.95 -6.22 47.48
#